data_AF-A0A3D4CUI2-F1
#
_entry.id   AF-A0A3D4CUI2-F1
#
_cell.length_a   1.000
_cell.length_b   1.000
_cell.length_c   1.000
_cell.angle_alpha   90.00
_cell.angle_beta   90.00
_cell.angle_gamma   90.00
#
_symmetry.space_group_name_H-M   'P 1'
#
loop_
_entity.id
_entity.type
_entity.pdbx_description
1 polymer ?
#
loop_
_entity_poly.entity_id
_entity_poly.type
_entity_poly.pdbx_seq_one_letter_code
_entity_poly.pdbx_strand_id
1 'polypeptide(L)'
;MESDPPPPESPATKASTLDRAMRHGAVDYQQAVSLIVALCEQAAPTHEEGLAYGALSPSSILITSDLELTIEITPVEGPLEEIADEARNYIAPEILSGETCSARGDVYSLGRILYRLISGSTPEGDNPPPASSLSKTPLVLDIIIKRTTSASPDERISSVEKLANDLRQTAQTRPVIKAPEAPITPIRQQLAAAASPTEQPARTNQVVPWSLVAKCAI
;
A
#
# COMPACT_ATOMS: atom_id res chain seq x y z
N MET A 1 -52.96 -33.02 -3.07
CA MET A 1 -51.54 -32.97 -3.48
C MET A 1 -50.98 -31.74 -2.81
N GLU A 2 -50.51 -31.91 -1.57
CA GLU A 2 -49.91 -30.84 -0.78
C GLU A 2 -48.57 -30.52 -1.46
N SER A 3 -48.44 -29.33 -2.03
CA SER A 3 -47.18 -28.86 -2.60
C SER A 3 -46.22 -28.58 -1.44
N ASP A 4 -45.11 -29.31 -1.42
CA ASP A 4 -44.01 -29.07 -0.48
C ASP A 4 -43.60 -27.58 -0.53
N PRO A 5 -43.37 -26.93 0.62
CA PRO A 5 -42.84 -25.57 0.62
C PRO A 5 -41.46 -25.57 -0.05
N PRO A 6 -41.10 -24.49 -0.78
CA PRO A 6 -39.78 -24.37 -1.37
C PRO A 6 -38.70 -24.50 -0.27
N PRO A 7 -37.54 -25.11 -0.58
CA PRO A 7 -36.46 -25.24 0.38
C PRO A 7 -36.05 -23.85 0.91
N PRO A 8 -35.60 -23.75 2.17
CA PRO A 8 -35.16 -22.48 2.74
C PRO A 8 -34.02 -21.93 1.87
N GLU A 9 -34.21 -20.74 1.30
CA GLU A 9 -33.14 -19.99 0.66
C GLU A 9 -31.99 -19.89 1.68
N SER A 10 -30.80 -20.35 1.29
CA SER A 10 -29.58 -20.15 2.08
C SER A 10 -29.46 -18.65 2.39
N PRO A 11 -29.07 -18.25 3.60
CA PRO A 11 -28.99 -16.84 3.94
C PRO A 11 -28.05 -16.16 2.94
N ALA A 12 -28.61 -15.38 2.01
CA ALA A 12 -27.83 -14.71 0.99
C ALA A 12 -26.77 -13.87 1.70
N THR A 13 -25.50 -14.25 1.55
CA THR A 13 -24.37 -13.55 2.14
C THR A 13 -24.44 -12.12 1.66
N LYS A 14 -24.74 -11.17 2.55
CA LYS A 14 -25.04 -9.79 2.18
C LYS A 14 -23.77 -9.11 1.66
N ALA A 15 -23.58 -9.11 0.34
CA ALA A 15 -22.46 -8.42 -0.30
C ALA A 15 -22.61 -6.89 -0.14
N SER A 16 -21.48 -6.20 -0.01
CA SER A 16 -21.39 -4.74 -0.01
C SER A 16 -20.18 -4.29 -0.80
N THR A 17 -20.13 -3.04 -1.25
CA THR A 17 -18.94 -2.52 -1.94
C THR A 17 -17.77 -2.39 -0.96
N LEU A 18 -16.54 -2.58 -1.47
CA LEU A 18 -15.33 -2.37 -0.70
C LEU A 18 -15.22 -0.89 -0.23
N ASP A 19 -15.71 0.07 -1.04
CA ASP A 19 -15.85 1.48 -0.63
C ASP A 19 -16.62 1.60 0.69
N ARG A 20 -17.80 0.97 0.76
CA ARG A 20 -18.65 1.01 1.95
C ARG A 20 -17.99 0.29 3.12
N ALA A 21 -17.29 -0.81 2.88
CA ALA A 21 -16.55 -1.52 3.93
C ALA A 21 -15.44 -0.64 4.52
N MET A 22 -14.67 0.07 3.68
CA MET A 22 -13.57 0.96 4.08
C MET A 22 -14.00 2.19 4.88
N ARG A 23 -15.29 2.55 4.90
CA ARG A 23 -15.81 3.65 5.75
C ARG A 23 -15.68 3.37 7.24
N HIS A 24 -15.52 2.11 7.62
CA HIS A 24 -15.30 1.71 9.02
C HIS A 24 -13.85 1.96 9.48
N GLY A 25 -12.96 2.39 8.57
CA GLY A 25 -11.60 2.79 8.89
C GLY A 25 -10.53 1.91 8.22
N ALA A 26 -9.29 2.15 8.62
CA ALA A 26 -8.14 1.36 8.19
C ALA A 26 -8.24 -0.09 8.71
N VAL A 27 -7.70 -1.03 7.93
CA VAL A 27 -7.54 -2.43 8.32
C VAL A 27 -6.06 -2.73 8.61
N ASP A 28 -5.82 -3.80 9.36
CA ASP A 28 -4.46 -4.29 9.56
C ASP A 28 -3.80 -4.64 8.21
N TYR A 29 -2.49 -4.40 8.10
CA TYR A 29 -1.79 -4.55 6.83
C TYR A 29 -1.72 -5.99 6.35
N GLN A 30 -1.73 -6.98 7.24
CA GLN A 30 -1.74 -8.39 6.84
C GLN A 30 -3.09 -8.72 6.19
N GLN A 31 -4.18 -8.16 6.71
CA GLN A 31 -5.50 -8.27 6.11
C GLN A 31 -5.57 -7.52 4.78
N ALA A 32 -5.05 -6.28 4.71
CA ALA A 32 -5.00 -5.50 3.47
C ALA A 32 -4.24 -6.24 2.37
N VAL A 33 -3.05 -6.78 2.71
CA VAL A 33 -2.24 -7.60 1.81
C VAL A 33 -3.04 -8.82 1.32
N SER A 34 -3.72 -9.52 2.21
CA SER A 34 -4.49 -10.72 1.85
C SER A 34 -5.63 -10.40 0.88
N LEU A 35 -6.34 -9.28 1.10
CA LEU A 35 -7.41 -8.81 0.20
C LEU A 35 -6.85 -8.44 -1.18
N ILE A 36 -5.74 -7.71 -1.24
CA ILE A 36 -5.13 -7.30 -2.51
C ILE A 36 -4.54 -8.50 -3.26
N VAL A 37 -3.95 -9.46 -2.57
CA VAL A 37 -3.50 -10.72 -3.16
C VAL A 37 -4.67 -11.47 -3.82
N ALA A 38 -5.81 -11.58 -3.14
CA ALA A 38 -7.00 -12.21 -3.71
C ALA A 38 -7.50 -11.48 -4.97
N LEU A 39 -7.48 -10.14 -4.98
CA LEU A 39 -7.82 -9.36 -6.18
C LEU A 39 -6.82 -9.55 -7.32
N CYS A 40 -5.52 -9.65 -7.01
CA CYS A 40 -4.51 -9.96 -8.03
C CYS A 40 -4.75 -11.35 -8.64
N GLU A 41 -5.08 -12.34 -7.82
CA GLU A 41 -5.40 -13.71 -8.29
C GLU A 41 -6.68 -13.74 -9.13
N GLN A 42 -7.68 -12.93 -8.79
CA GLN A 42 -8.89 -12.78 -9.60
C GLN A 42 -8.63 -12.07 -10.94
N ALA A 43 -7.68 -11.13 -10.98
CA ALA A 43 -7.38 -10.36 -12.19
C ALA A 43 -6.42 -11.07 -13.16
N ALA A 44 -5.55 -11.95 -12.67
CA ALA A 44 -4.54 -12.63 -13.48
C ALA A 44 -5.10 -13.34 -14.73
N PRO A 45 -6.18 -14.15 -14.67
CA PRO A 45 -6.71 -14.83 -15.86
C PRO A 45 -7.19 -13.85 -16.95
N THR A 46 -7.83 -12.75 -16.55
CA THR A 46 -8.27 -11.68 -17.47
C THR A 46 -7.07 -11.04 -18.18
N HIS A 47 -5.97 -10.83 -17.45
CA HIS A 47 -4.73 -10.27 -18.00
C HIS A 47 -4.01 -11.25 -18.95
N GLU A 48 -4.07 -12.56 -18.68
CA GLU A 48 -3.55 -13.60 -19.56
C GLU A 48 -4.27 -13.64 -20.92
N GLU A 49 -5.57 -13.30 -20.94
CA GLU A 49 -6.35 -13.14 -22.17
C GLU A 49 -6.07 -11.83 -22.91
N GLY A 50 -5.18 -10.98 -22.38
CA GLY A 50 -4.84 -9.67 -22.94
C GLY A 50 -5.90 -8.60 -22.67
N LEU A 51 -6.82 -8.86 -21.75
CA LEU A 51 -7.84 -7.91 -21.31
C LEU A 51 -7.42 -7.22 -20.01
N ALA A 52 -7.96 -6.05 -19.76
CA ALA A 52 -7.75 -5.31 -18.52
C ALA A 52 -9.07 -4.72 -18.04
N TYR A 53 -9.16 -4.51 -16.72
CA TYR A 53 -10.33 -3.97 -16.07
C TYR A 53 -10.46 -2.46 -16.27
N GLY A 54 -9.35 -1.72 -16.17
CA GLY A 54 -9.22 -0.31 -16.59
C GLY A 54 -9.83 0.73 -15.64
N ALA A 55 -10.78 0.36 -14.78
CA ALA A 55 -11.46 1.30 -13.87
C ALA A 55 -11.62 0.74 -12.45
N LEU A 56 -10.61 -0.02 -11.97
CA LEU A 56 -10.64 -0.59 -10.63
C LEU A 56 -10.68 0.51 -9.56
N SER A 57 -11.68 0.41 -8.69
CA SER A 57 -11.89 1.29 -7.55
C SER A 57 -12.58 0.52 -6.42
N PRO A 58 -12.59 1.03 -5.17
CA PRO A 58 -13.33 0.39 -4.09
C PRO A 58 -14.83 0.23 -4.37
N SER A 59 -15.42 1.07 -5.24
CA SER A 59 -16.82 0.96 -5.67
C SER A 59 -17.08 -0.17 -6.66
N SER A 60 -16.07 -0.59 -7.43
CA SER A 60 -16.17 -1.68 -8.43
C SER A 60 -15.82 -3.05 -7.85
N ILE A 61 -15.70 -3.17 -6.52
CA ILE A 61 -15.32 -4.40 -5.83
C ILE A 61 -16.38 -4.70 -4.79
N LEU A 62 -16.99 -5.87 -4.89
CA LEU A 62 -17.87 -6.40 -3.85
C LEU A 62 -17.07 -7.22 -2.85
N ILE A 63 -17.48 -7.13 -1.59
CA ILE A 63 -16.97 -7.93 -0.47
C ILE A 63 -18.13 -8.52 0.32
N THR A 64 -18.05 -9.80 0.63
CA THR A 64 -19.01 -10.51 1.49
C THR A 64 -18.58 -10.44 2.97
N SER A 65 -19.45 -10.88 3.88
CA SER A 65 -19.10 -11.01 5.31
C SER A 65 -17.96 -12.01 5.56
N ASP A 66 -17.76 -12.94 4.64
CA ASP A 66 -16.71 -13.97 4.69
C ASP A 66 -15.39 -13.50 4.05
N LEU A 67 -15.31 -12.20 3.70
CA LEU A 67 -14.16 -11.55 3.05
C LEU A 67 -13.85 -12.09 1.65
N GLU A 68 -14.83 -12.71 1.00
CA GLU A 68 -14.73 -13.07 -0.41
C GLU A 68 -14.91 -11.82 -1.27
N LEU A 69 -14.04 -11.67 -2.28
CA LEU A 69 -13.99 -10.50 -3.14
C LEU A 69 -14.42 -10.84 -4.57
N THR A 70 -15.22 -9.95 -5.15
CA THR A 70 -15.61 -10.01 -6.56
C THR A 70 -15.42 -8.67 -7.21
N ILE A 71 -14.60 -8.61 -8.26
CA ILE A 71 -14.50 -7.46 -9.14
C ILE A 71 -15.76 -7.40 -10.02
N GLU A 72 -16.56 -6.35 -9.83
CA GLU A 72 -17.70 -6.02 -10.70
C GLU A 72 -17.36 -4.77 -11.50
N ILE A 73 -17.01 -4.96 -12.77
CA ILE A 73 -16.85 -3.84 -13.68
C ILE A 73 -18.02 -3.82 -14.63
N THR A 74 -18.94 -2.89 -14.39
CA THR A 74 -19.73 -2.34 -15.48
C THR A 74 -18.77 -1.62 -16.42
N PRO A 75 -18.72 -1.99 -17.72
CA PRO A 75 -17.99 -1.21 -18.71
C PRO A 75 -18.37 0.26 -18.53
N VAL A 76 -17.38 1.14 -18.41
CA VAL A 76 -17.64 2.57 -18.44
C VAL A 76 -18.02 2.91 -19.88
N GLU A 77 -19.29 2.70 -20.22
CA GLU A 77 -19.89 3.17 -21.46
C GLU A 77 -20.15 4.67 -21.32
N GLY A 78 -19.13 5.50 -21.57
CA GLY A 78 -19.32 6.94 -21.53
C GLY A 78 -18.01 7.73 -21.46
N PRO A 79 -18.05 9.05 -21.72
CA PRO A 79 -16.92 9.91 -21.48
C PRO A 79 -16.50 9.82 -20.03
N LEU A 80 -15.20 9.90 -19.81
CA LEU A 80 -14.50 9.79 -18.53
C LEU A 80 -14.97 10.79 -17.43
N GLU A 81 -15.87 11.69 -17.81
CA GLU A 81 -16.54 12.74 -17.04
C GLU A 81 -17.69 12.22 -16.15
N GLU A 82 -18.21 11.02 -16.41
CA GLU A 82 -19.26 10.39 -15.57
C GLU A 82 -18.70 9.57 -14.40
N ILE A 83 -17.37 9.41 -14.33
CA ILE A 83 -16.71 8.72 -13.22
C ILE A 83 -16.76 9.62 -11.99
N ALA A 84 -17.36 9.12 -10.90
CA ALA A 84 -17.40 9.82 -9.62
C ALA A 84 -16.01 10.31 -9.21
N ASP A 85 -15.92 11.54 -8.69
CA ASP A 85 -14.66 12.19 -8.34
C ASP A 85 -13.80 11.32 -7.42
N GLU A 86 -14.40 10.55 -6.51
CA GLU A 86 -13.67 9.64 -5.64
C GLU A 86 -13.02 8.47 -6.39
N ALA A 87 -13.67 7.91 -7.41
CA ALA A 87 -13.16 6.78 -8.19
C ALA A 87 -11.96 7.20 -9.06
N ARG A 88 -11.89 8.47 -9.48
CA ARG A 88 -10.72 9.04 -10.20
C ARG A 88 -9.43 8.95 -9.38
N ASN A 89 -9.52 8.93 -8.05
CA ASN A 89 -8.39 8.70 -7.16
C ASN A 89 -7.90 7.24 -7.12
N TYR A 90 -8.37 6.37 -8.00
CA TYR A 90 -7.85 5.01 -8.13
C TYR A 90 -7.45 4.67 -9.56
N ILE A 91 -7.90 5.46 -10.53
CA ILE A 91 -7.67 5.20 -11.95
C ILE A 91 -6.28 5.72 -12.36
N ALA A 92 -5.61 4.94 -13.20
CA ALA A 92 -4.27 5.28 -13.71
C ALA A 92 -4.30 6.51 -14.62
N PRO A 93 -3.26 7.38 -14.57
CA PRO A 93 -3.26 8.67 -15.27
C PRO A 93 -3.38 8.54 -16.80
N GLU A 94 -2.83 7.49 -17.40
CA GLU A 94 -2.94 7.20 -18.83
C GLU A 94 -4.39 6.91 -19.24
N ILE A 95 -5.16 6.22 -18.38
CA ILE A 95 -6.58 5.95 -18.62
C ILE A 95 -7.38 7.24 -18.51
N LEU A 96 -7.04 8.10 -17.53
CA LEU A 96 -7.64 9.42 -17.43
C LEU A 96 -7.34 10.31 -18.65
N SER A 97 -6.28 10.00 -19.39
CA SER A 97 -5.87 10.69 -20.62
C SER A 97 -6.50 10.07 -21.88
N GLY A 98 -7.32 9.03 -21.74
CA GLY A 98 -8.00 8.35 -22.85
C GLY A 98 -7.17 7.26 -23.54
N GLU A 99 -6.04 6.85 -22.95
CA GLU A 99 -5.28 5.70 -23.44
C GLU A 99 -5.99 4.37 -23.16
N THR A 100 -5.58 3.32 -23.89
CA THR A 100 -6.16 1.98 -23.74
C THR A 100 -5.83 1.37 -22.38
N CYS A 101 -6.81 0.66 -21.80
CA CYS A 101 -6.61 -0.11 -20.57
C CYS A 101 -5.49 -1.15 -20.71
N SER A 102 -4.76 -1.37 -19.62
CA SER A 102 -3.66 -2.32 -19.56
C SER A 102 -3.55 -2.96 -18.18
N ALA A 103 -2.91 -4.13 -18.09
CA ALA A 103 -2.64 -4.79 -16.82
C ALA A 103 -1.87 -3.89 -15.82
N ARG A 104 -1.00 -3.01 -16.34
CA ARG A 104 -0.25 -2.04 -15.52
C ARG A 104 -1.12 -0.89 -15.01
N GLY A 105 -2.20 -0.55 -15.71
CA GLY A 105 -3.24 0.34 -15.21
C GLY A 105 -3.95 -0.28 -14.00
N ASP A 106 -4.30 -1.55 -14.08
CA ASP A 106 -4.93 -2.27 -12.95
C ASP A 106 -3.98 -2.41 -11.75
N VAL A 107 -2.68 -2.64 -11.97
CA VAL A 107 -1.65 -2.63 -10.92
C VAL A 107 -1.60 -1.29 -10.18
N TYR A 108 -1.72 -0.18 -10.91
CA TYR A 108 -1.77 1.16 -10.30
C TYR A 108 -2.98 1.30 -9.39
N SER A 109 -4.16 0.89 -9.86
CA SER A 109 -5.40 0.94 -9.09
C SER A 109 -5.35 0.07 -7.84
N LEU A 110 -4.86 -1.16 -7.95
CA LEU A 110 -4.66 -2.06 -6.80
C LEU A 110 -3.68 -1.45 -5.77
N GLY A 111 -2.63 -0.76 -6.22
CA GLY A 111 -1.72 -0.02 -5.35
C GLY A 111 -2.40 1.09 -4.54
N ARG A 112 -3.29 1.86 -5.17
CA ARG A 112 -4.08 2.91 -4.50
C ARG A 112 -5.13 2.34 -3.56
N ILE A 113 -5.74 1.21 -3.90
CA ILE A 113 -6.67 0.49 -3.01
C ILE A 113 -5.92 -0.06 -1.78
N LEU A 114 -4.73 -0.64 -1.96
CA LEU A 114 -3.86 -1.10 -0.87
C LEU A 114 -3.52 0.04 0.09
N TYR A 115 -3.13 1.19 -0.47
CA TYR A 115 -2.87 2.39 0.33
C TYR A 115 -4.09 2.81 1.15
N ARG A 116 -5.27 2.87 0.54
CA ARG A 116 -6.51 3.26 1.23
C ARG A 116 -6.88 2.26 2.34
N LEU A 117 -6.73 0.96 2.09
CA LEU A 117 -6.98 -0.09 3.10
C LEU A 117 -6.12 0.11 4.34
N ILE A 118 -4.83 0.40 4.14
CA ILE A 118 -3.85 0.51 5.22
C ILE A 118 -3.95 1.85 5.95
N SER A 119 -4.08 2.95 5.21
CA SER A 119 -4.07 4.31 5.78
C SER A 119 -5.46 4.77 6.27
N GLY A 120 -6.53 4.17 5.76
CA GLY A 120 -7.90 4.67 5.92
C GLY A 120 -8.16 6.00 5.19
N SER A 121 -7.19 6.52 4.44
CA SER A 121 -7.24 7.83 3.78
C SER A 121 -7.26 7.69 2.26
N THR A 122 -8.00 8.58 1.58
CA THR A 122 -8.08 8.57 0.11
C THR A 122 -6.70 8.98 -0.38
N PRO A 123 -6.13 8.27 -1.36
CA PRO A 123 -4.84 8.65 -1.92
C PRO A 123 -4.99 9.92 -2.78
N GLU A 124 -5.29 11.07 -2.21
CA GLU A 124 -5.49 12.30 -2.98
C GLU A 124 -4.16 12.80 -3.59
N GLY A 125 -4.21 13.22 -4.85
CA GLY A 125 -3.04 13.70 -5.59
C GLY A 125 -2.02 12.61 -5.97
N ASP A 126 -0.86 13.05 -6.45
CA ASP A 126 0.17 12.16 -7.03
C ASP A 126 1.10 11.53 -5.98
N ASN A 127 1.27 12.19 -4.83
CA ASN A 127 2.18 11.77 -3.77
C ASN A 127 1.48 11.82 -2.42
N PRO A 128 0.60 10.87 -2.12
CA PRO A 128 0.03 10.76 -0.79
C PRO A 128 1.14 10.49 0.26
N PRO A 129 0.91 10.85 1.54
CA PRO A 129 1.84 10.49 2.62
C PRO A 129 2.13 8.99 2.64
N PRO A 130 3.33 8.54 3.06
CA PRO A 130 3.63 7.11 3.18
C PRO A 130 2.64 6.42 4.14
N ALA A 131 2.21 5.20 3.81
CA ALA A 131 1.24 4.46 4.62
C ALA A 131 1.79 4.17 6.03
N SER A 132 3.10 3.95 6.16
CA SER A 132 3.79 3.78 7.44
C SER A 132 3.78 5.01 8.35
N SER A 133 3.54 6.20 7.78
CA SER A 133 3.41 7.44 8.58
C SER A 133 2.03 7.57 9.22
N LEU A 134 1.03 6.88 8.66
CA LEU A 134 -0.37 6.93 9.10
C LEU A 134 -0.78 5.69 9.91
N SER A 135 -0.08 4.58 9.74
CA SER A 135 -0.42 3.28 10.32
C SER A 135 0.84 2.47 10.65
N LYS A 136 0.74 1.50 11.56
CA LYS A 136 1.88 0.65 11.94
C LYS A 136 2.11 -0.43 10.89
N THR A 137 2.86 -0.10 9.84
CA THR A 137 3.13 -1.02 8.72
C THR A 137 4.61 -1.11 8.36
N PRO A 138 5.07 -2.25 7.78
CA PRO A 138 6.43 -2.39 7.31
C PRO A 138 6.77 -1.38 6.19
N LEU A 139 7.94 -0.73 6.27
CA LEU A 139 8.42 0.24 5.27
C LEU A 139 8.49 -0.34 3.84
N VAL A 140 8.65 -1.66 3.71
CA VAL A 140 8.63 -2.33 2.41
C VAL A 140 7.28 -2.16 1.69
N LEU A 141 6.17 -2.03 2.42
CA LEU A 141 4.86 -1.74 1.79
C LEU A 141 4.82 -0.34 1.18
N ASP A 142 5.47 0.66 1.77
CA ASP A 142 5.56 2.00 1.15
C ASP A 142 6.32 1.92 -0.19
N ILE A 143 7.38 1.10 -0.25
CA ILE A 143 8.15 0.88 -1.48
C ILE A 143 7.29 0.20 -2.55
N ILE A 144 6.52 -0.83 -2.16
CA ILE A 144 5.62 -1.54 -3.08
C ILE A 144 4.53 -0.59 -3.58
N ILE A 145 3.85 0.12 -2.69
CA ILE A 145 2.81 1.11 -3.03
C ILE A 145 3.38 2.12 -4.01
N LYS A 146 4.51 2.77 -3.68
CA LYS A 146 5.15 3.77 -4.53
C LYS A 146 5.50 3.24 -5.92
N ARG A 147 5.99 2.00 -6.03
CA ARG A 147 6.29 1.38 -7.32
C ARG A 147 5.02 1.09 -8.11
N THR A 148 3.99 0.53 -7.48
CA THR A 148 2.71 0.26 -8.16
C THR A 148 2.03 1.55 -8.64
N THR A 149 2.16 2.65 -7.89
CA THR A 149 1.50 3.92 -8.19
C THR A 149 2.40 4.90 -8.95
N SER A 150 3.45 4.45 -9.64
CA SER A 150 4.24 5.35 -10.50
C SER A 150 3.38 5.90 -11.64
N ALA A 151 3.59 7.16 -12.01
CA ALA A 151 2.91 7.77 -13.15
C ALA A 151 3.22 7.02 -14.46
N SER A 152 4.48 6.63 -14.67
CA SER A 152 4.89 5.86 -15.85
C SER A 152 4.54 4.38 -15.69
N PRO A 153 3.76 3.77 -16.62
CA PRO A 153 3.45 2.34 -16.57
C PRO A 153 4.69 1.43 -16.57
N ASP A 154 5.77 1.83 -17.24
CA ASP A 154 7.02 1.05 -17.33
C ASP A 154 7.79 0.93 -16.02
N GLU A 155 7.60 1.88 -15.11
CA GLU A 155 8.24 1.86 -13.79
C GLU A 155 7.46 1.02 -12.77
N ARG A 156 6.23 0.64 -13.11
CA ARG A 156 5.35 -0.13 -12.24
C ARG A 156 5.79 -1.58 -12.13
N ILE A 157 5.24 -2.25 -11.13
CA ILE A 157 5.34 -3.71 -11.06
C ILE A 157 4.71 -4.28 -12.33
N SER A 158 5.43 -5.21 -12.96
CA SER A 158 5.17 -5.62 -14.35
C SER A 158 3.85 -6.34 -14.56
N SER A 159 3.29 -6.95 -13.52
CA SER A 159 2.05 -7.72 -13.57
C SER A 159 1.44 -7.92 -12.18
N VAL A 160 0.17 -8.35 -12.13
CA VAL A 160 -0.57 -8.60 -10.88
C VAL A 160 -0.04 -9.82 -10.12
N GLU A 161 0.49 -10.84 -10.79
CA GLU A 161 1.10 -12.02 -10.16
C GLU A 161 2.38 -11.63 -9.43
N LYS A 162 3.18 -10.75 -10.05
CA LYS A 162 4.39 -10.22 -9.41
C LYS A 162 4.04 -9.37 -8.19
N LEU A 163 3.01 -8.53 -8.29
CA LEU A 163 2.51 -7.77 -7.15
C LEU A 163 2.07 -8.70 -6.01
N ALA A 164 1.27 -9.74 -6.31
CA ALA A 164 0.83 -10.72 -5.32
C ALA A 164 2.01 -11.42 -4.64
N ASN A 165 3.04 -11.81 -5.39
CA ASN A 165 4.24 -12.43 -4.84
C ASN A 165 5.02 -11.48 -3.92
N ASP A 166 5.27 -10.24 -4.35
CA ASP A 166 5.98 -9.22 -3.56
C ASP A 166 5.24 -8.93 -2.23
N LEU A 167 3.90 -8.88 -2.27
CA LEU A 167 3.06 -8.70 -1.09
C LEU A 167 3.08 -9.92 -0.15
N ARG A 168 3.00 -11.14 -0.68
CA ARG A 168 3.09 -12.38 0.12
C ARG A 168 4.42 -12.48 0.86
N GLN A 169 5.52 -12.17 0.19
CA GLN A 169 6.84 -12.14 0.82
C GLN A 169 6.86 -11.14 1.97
N THR A 170 6.30 -9.95 1.75
CA THR A 170 6.20 -8.91 2.77
C THR A 170 5.43 -9.37 4.01
N ALA A 171 4.27 -10.00 3.85
CA ALA A 171 3.45 -10.51 4.97
C ALA A 171 4.12 -11.66 5.75
N GLN A 172 5.00 -12.42 5.11
CA GLN A 172 5.77 -13.51 5.74
C GLN A 172 7.03 -13.02 6.47
N THR A 173 7.49 -11.79 6.20
CA THR A 173 8.68 -11.21 6.84
C THR A 173 8.40 -10.86 8.31
N ARG A 174 8.53 -11.85 9.20
CA ARG A 174 9.02 -11.58 10.56
C ARG A 174 10.51 -11.27 10.41
N PRO A 175 11.05 -10.13 10.88
CA PRO A 175 12.49 -9.95 10.93
C PRO A 175 13.05 -10.98 11.92
N VAL A 176 13.44 -12.13 11.41
CA VAL A 176 14.25 -13.09 12.17
C VAL A 176 15.65 -12.53 12.11
N ILE A 177 16.08 -11.86 13.17
CA ILE A 177 17.51 -11.69 13.42
C ILE A 177 18.04 -13.11 13.65
N LYS A 178 18.44 -13.80 12.58
CA LYS A 178 19.29 -14.99 12.73
C LYS A 178 20.59 -14.48 13.33
N ALA A 179 20.90 -14.92 14.54
CA ALA A 179 22.23 -14.75 15.09
C ALA A 179 23.25 -15.22 14.03
N PRO A 180 24.35 -14.49 13.80
CA PRO A 180 25.33 -14.89 12.81
C PRO A 180 25.80 -16.32 13.10
N GLU A 181 25.63 -17.21 12.13
CA GLU A 181 26.04 -18.62 12.18
C GLU A 181 27.58 -18.77 11.99
N ALA A 182 28.25 -17.65 11.71
CA ALA A 182 29.71 -17.55 11.61
C ALA A 182 30.35 -17.30 12.98
N PRO A 183 31.60 -17.75 13.21
CA PRO A 183 32.33 -17.42 14.42
C PRO A 183 32.47 -15.91 14.54
N ILE A 184 31.76 -15.34 15.50
CA ILE A 184 31.91 -13.94 15.90
C ILE A 184 33.36 -13.78 16.34
N THR A 185 34.16 -13.08 15.54
CA THR A 185 35.50 -12.70 15.98
C THR A 185 35.31 -11.60 17.01
N PRO A 186 35.68 -11.81 18.30
CA PRO A 186 35.62 -10.74 19.27
C PRO A 186 36.47 -9.60 18.75
N ILE A 187 35.92 -8.38 18.71
CA ILE A 187 36.73 -7.18 18.55
C ILE A 187 37.73 -7.22 19.69
N ARG A 188 38.99 -7.47 19.36
CA ARG A 188 40.07 -7.40 20.33
C ARG A 188 39.99 -6.00 20.93
N GLN A 189 39.60 -5.89 22.19
CA GLN A 189 39.84 -4.69 22.98
C GLN A 189 41.37 -4.56 23.06
N GLN A 190 41.99 -3.92 22.07
CA GLN A 190 43.38 -3.55 22.16
C GLN A 190 43.49 -2.47 23.23
N LEU A 191 43.79 -2.97 24.43
CA LEU A 191 44.78 -2.44 25.36
C LEU A 191 44.50 -1.02 25.87
N ALA A 192 43.91 -0.99 27.06
CA ALA A 192 44.39 -0.09 28.10
C ALA A 192 45.89 -0.38 28.35
N ALA A 193 46.78 0.29 27.62
CA ALA A 193 48.16 0.56 28.01
C ALA A 193 48.79 1.60 27.06
N ALA A 194 49.32 2.66 27.67
CA ALA A 194 50.09 3.76 27.08
C ALA A 194 49.31 4.96 26.49
N ALA A 195 48.71 5.74 27.39
CA ALA A 195 48.79 7.19 27.28
C ALA A 195 48.98 7.76 28.70
N SER A 196 50.19 8.24 28.99
CA SER A 196 50.46 9.11 30.13
C SER A 196 49.53 10.34 30.06
N PRO A 197 49.15 10.94 31.21
CA PRO A 197 48.26 12.09 31.20
C PRO A 197 49.01 13.30 30.61
N THR A 198 48.71 13.66 29.38
CA THR A 198 48.98 15.00 28.87
C THR A 198 47.84 15.89 29.32
N GLU A 199 48.11 16.82 30.24
CA GLU A 199 47.18 17.89 30.60
C GLU A 199 46.60 18.55 29.34
N GLN A 200 45.29 18.42 29.16
CA GLN A 200 44.54 19.27 28.24
C GLN A 200 44.03 20.49 29.02
N PRO A 201 44.34 21.72 28.59
CA PRO A 201 43.87 22.92 29.28
C PRO A 201 42.34 22.99 29.23
N ALA A 202 41.75 23.41 30.34
CA ALA A 202 40.31 23.56 30.52
C ALA A 202 39.70 24.38 29.39
N ARG A 203 38.90 23.74 28.53
CA ARG A 203 37.98 24.45 27.65
C ARG A 203 36.83 24.96 28.50
N THR A 204 36.93 26.22 28.90
CA THR A 204 35.84 26.98 29.52
C THR A 204 34.66 26.96 28.55
N ASN A 205 33.58 26.31 28.94
CA ASN A 205 32.33 26.30 28.18
C ASN A 205 31.70 27.70 28.33
N GLN A 206 32.09 28.64 27.47
CA GLN A 206 31.43 29.94 27.36
C GLN A 206 30.05 29.71 26.75
N VAL A 207 29.03 29.76 27.60
CA VAL A 207 27.63 29.84 27.19
C VAL A 207 27.45 31.17 26.45
N VAL A 208 27.15 31.11 25.16
CA VAL A 208 26.78 32.29 24.38
C VAL A 208 25.47 32.88 24.92
N PRO A 209 25.43 34.17 25.33
CA PRO A 209 24.20 34.79 25.83
C PRO A 209 23.20 35.03 24.69
N TRP A 210 21.93 34.67 24.93
CA TRP A 210 20.79 34.82 24.02
C TRP A 210 20.46 36.29 23.63
N SER A 211 21.17 37.29 24.15
CA SER A 211 20.95 38.71 23.87
C SER A 211 21.44 39.20 22.51
N LEU A 212 21.95 38.32 21.65
CA LEU A 212 22.42 38.64 20.28
C LEU A 212 21.41 38.27 19.16
N VAL A 213 20.23 37.75 19.51
CA VAL A 213 19.13 37.47 18.56
C VAL A 213 18.00 38.48 18.76
N ALA A 214 18.27 39.77 18.52
CA ALA A 214 17.23 40.78 18.30
C ALA A 214 17.85 42.06 17.72
N LYS A 215 17.76 42.22 16.39
CA LYS A 215 17.53 43.49 15.65
C LYS A 215 17.89 43.34 14.18
N CYS A 216 16.90 42.97 13.37
CA CYS A 216 16.76 43.48 12.01
C CYS A 216 15.27 43.77 11.81
N ALA A 217 14.87 44.95 12.27
CA ALA A 217 13.67 45.62 11.78
C ALA A 217 14.17 46.76 10.90
N ILE A 218 13.97 46.62 9.58
CA ILE A 218 13.55 47.69 8.66
C ILE A 218 12.58 47.03 7.69
#